data_AF-A0A7U3Q3M2-F1
#
_entry.id   AF-A0A7U3Q3M2-F1
#
_cell.length_a   1.000
_cell.length_b   1.000
_cell.length_c   1.000
_cell.angle_alpha   90.00
_cell.angle_beta   90.00
_cell.angle_gamma   90.00
#
_symmetry.space_group_name_H-M   'P 1'
#
loop_
_entity.id
_entity.type
_entity.pdbx_description
1 polymer ?
#
loop_
_entity_poly.entity_id
_entity_poly.type
_entity_poly.pdbx_seq_one_letter_code
_entity_poly.pdbx_strand_id
1 'polypeptide(L)'
;MKAEELKLLTEISNSLKAINARQETQELFAESNKLFDRSDARVENATNQIQNTFDRIHDKVFNFNNGLIAAYLLLGSYPSERPILPLWTTIFPVLVMALMIYVDVRQMGIHRFAANEQQWTNAERDSYGGKIDSQTRLSLFSMFLSVCCLAYLVVKLGVA
;
A
#
# COMPACT_ATOMS: atom_id res chain seq x y z
N MET A 1 55.93 -39.04 28.75
CA MET A 1 54.84 -38.87 27.78
C MET A 1 55.35 -39.36 26.44
N LYS A 2 54.73 -40.39 25.85
CA LYS A 2 55.20 -41.02 24.61
C LYS A 2 54.89 -40.08 23.42
N ALA A 3 55.78 -40.03 22.42
CA ALA A 3 55.63 -39.13 21.26
C ALA A 3 54.29 -39.29 20.52
N GLU A 4 53.71 -40.51 20.53
CA GLU A 4 52.37 -40.78 20.00
C GLU A 4 51.25 -40.05 20.74
N GLU A 5 51.32 -39.96 22.08
CA GLU A 5 50.30 -39.26 22.89
C GLU A 5 50.28 -37.77 22.54
N LEU A 6 51.46 -37.18 22.31
CA LEU A 6 51.63 -35.78 21.94
C LEU A 6 51.08 -35.49 20.54
N LYS A 7 51.25 -36.44 19.62
CA LYS A 7 50.71 -36.35 18.25
C LYS A 7 49.19 -36.45 18.23
N LEU A 8 48.62 -37.41 18.98
CA LEU A 8 47.18 -37.55 19.18
C LEU A 8 46.54 -36.31 19.80
N LEU A 9 47.16 -35.76 20.86
CA LEU A 9 46.68 -34.52 21.50
C LEU A 9 46.67 -33.33 20.52
N THR A 10 47.67 -33.23 19.66
CA THR A 10 47.76 -32.18 18.65
C THR A 10 46.65 -32.32 17.60
N GLU A 11 46.37 -33.55 17.15
CA GLU A 11 45.32 -33.85 16.17
C GLU A 11 43.90 -33.60 16.73
N ILE A 12 43.68 -33.95 18.00
CA ILE A 12 42.45 -33.64 18.73
C ILE A 12 42.25 -32.13 18.84
N SER A 13 43.31 -31.38 19.21
CA SER A 13 43.25 -29.92 19.32
C SER A 13 42.89 -29.25 17.99
N ASN A 14 43.50 -29.70 16.88
CA ASN A 14 43.22 -29.17 15.55
C ASN A 14 41.79 -29.49 15.10
N SER A 15 41.30 -30.70 15.39
CA SER A 15 39.93 -31.11 15.08
C SER A 15 38.90 -30.29 15.88
N LEU A 16 39.15 -30.07 17.17
CA LEU A 16 38.30 -29.21 18.01
C LEU A 16 38.26 -27.77 17.50
N LYS A 17 39.40 -27.20 17.10
CA LYS A 17 39.45 -25.85 16.49
C LYS A 17 38.62 -25.79 15.20
N ALA A 18 38.74 -26.79 14.34
CA ALA A 18 37.99 -26.85 13.08
C ALA A 18 36.48 -27.00 13.30
N ILE A 19 36.07 -27.81 14.28
CA ILE A 19 34.66 -27.97 14.68
C ILE A 19 34.11 -26.66 15.24
N ASN A 20 34.85 -26.01 16.14
CA ASN A 20 34.42 -24.76 16.75
C ASN A 20 34.25 -23.64 15.72
N ALA A 21 35.19 -23.51 14.78
CA ALA A 21 35.08 -22.54 13.68
C ALA A 21 33.87 -22.81 12.77
N ARG A 22 33.53 -24.07 12.49
CA ARG A 22 32.33 -24.43 11.73
C ARG A 22 31.06 -24.10 12.50
N GLN A 23 31.04 -24.36 13.80
CA GLN A 23 29.89 -24.07 14.66
C GLN A 23 29.65 -22.55 14.74
N GLU A 24 30.70 -21.76 14.99
CA GLU A 24 30.64 -20.29 14.98
C GLU A 24 30.13 -19.76 13.63
N THR A 25 30.62 -20.33 12.52
CA THR A 25 30.15 -19.98 11.17
C THR A 25 28.65 -20.31 10.99
N GLN A 26 28.20 -21.47 11.45
CA GLN A 26 26.78 -21.85 11.38
C GLN A 26 25.89 -20.96 12.24
N GLU A 27 26.35 -20.60 13.44
CA GLU A 27 25.66 -19.68 14.34
C GLU A 27 25.53 -18.29 13.71
N LEU A 28 26.59 -17.77 13.08
CA LEU A 28 26.57 -16.51 12.33
C LEU A 28 25.61 -16.53 11.14
N PHE A 29 25.57 -17.62 10.37
CA PHE A 29 24.61 -17.77 9.27
C PHE A 29 23.17 -17.87 9.79
N ALA A 30 22.94 -18.59 10.89
CA ALA A 30 21.63 -18.70 11.50
C ALA A 30 21.13 -17.36 12.07
N GLU A 31 22.01 -16.58 12.67
CA GLU A 31 21.70 -15.22 13.12
C GLU A 31 21.44 -14.28 11.95
N SER A 32 22.25 -14.34 10.89
CA SER A 32 22.04 -13.55 9.66
C SER A 32 20.69 -13.87 9.02
N ASN A 33 20.33 -15.15 8.88
CA ASN A 33 19.02 -15.55 8.35
C ASN A 33 17.87 -15.01 9.21
N LYS A 34 17.97 -15.09 10.54
CA LYS A 34 16.97 -14.50 11.44
C LYS A 34 16.84 -12.98 11.26
N LEU A 35 17.94 -12.28 10.95
CA LEU A 35 17.91 -10.85 10.68
C LEU A 35 17.22 -10.54 9.33
N PHE A 36 17.50 -11.32 8.28
CA PHE A 36 16.83 -11.21 6.99
C PHE A 36 15.33 -11.48 7.11
N ASP A 37 14.94 -12.58 7.77
CA ASP A 37 13.53 -12.93 7.99
C ASP A 37 12.77 -11.82 8.73
N ARG A 38 13.40 -11.23 9.76
CA ARG A 38 12.81 -10.08 10.48
C ARG A 38 12.69 -8.84 9.61
N SER A 39 13.67 -8.60 8.74
CA SER A 39 13.64 -7.47 7.81
C SER A 39 12.51 -7.63 6.82
N ASP A 40 12.39 -8.80 6.18
CA ASP A 40 11.34 -9.10 5.21
C ASP A 40 9.97 -9.01 5.85
N ALA A 41 9.80 -9.58 7.04
CA ALA A 41 8.56 -9.46 7.80
C ALA A 41 8.21 -8.01 8.16
N ARG A 42 9.20 -7.14 8.44
CA ARG A 42 8.95 -5.71 8.68
C ARG A 42 8.50 -5.00 7.42
N VAL A 43 9.13 -5.29 6.28
CA VAL A 43 8.75 -4.72 4.98
C VAL A 43 7.33 -5.14 4.62
N GLU A 44 7.01 -6.43 4.72
CA GLU A 44 5.67 -6.94 4.47
C GLU A 44 4.62 -6.27 5.38
N ASN A 45 4.91 -6.19 6.68
CA ASN A 45 4.02 -5.53 7.63
C ASN A 45 3.81 -4.03 7.32
N ALA A 46 4.87 -3.32 6.93
CA ALA A 46 4.77 -1.91 6.56
C ALA A 46 3.93 -1.73 5.28
N THR A 47 4.16 -2.56 4.26
CA THR A 47 3.38 -2.55 3.01
C THR A 47 1.91 -2.83 3.28
N ASN A 48 1.61 -3.84 4.09
CA ASN A 48 0.25 -4.18 4.49
C ASN A 48 -0.42 -3.03 5.27
N GLN A 49 0.32 -2.34 6.16
CA GLN A 49 -0.22 -1.17 6.88
C GLN A 49 -0.54 -0.01 5.94
N ILE A 50 0.33 0.28 4.98
CA ILE A 50 0.10 1.33 3.97
C ILE A 50 -1.14 0.99 3.15
N GLN A 51 -1.25 -0.23 2.64
CA GLN A 51 -2.39 -0.69 1.86
C GLN A 51 -3.70 -0.60 2.66
N ASN A 52 -3.71 -1.15 3.88
CA ASN A 52 -4.89 -1.08 4.75
C ASN A 52 -5.29 0.38 5.08
N THR A 53 -4.32 1.27 5.22
CA THR A 53 -4.59 2.69 5.48
C THR A 53 -5.17 3.37 4.24
N PHE A 54 -4.62 3.08 3.07
CA PHE A 54 -5.11 3.57 1.80
C PHE A 54 -6.56 3.12 1.55
N ASP A 55 -6.85 1.83 1.70
CA ASP A 55 -8.19 1.27 1.51
C ASP A 55 -9.20 1.91 2.46
N ARG A 56 -8.83 2.11 3.74
CA ARG A 56 -9.69 2.84 4.71
C ARG A 56 -9.95 4.29 4.31
N ILE A 57 -8.98 4.99 3.74
CA ILE A 57 -9.18 6.36 3.26
C ILE A 57 -10.09 6.34 2.04
N HIS A 58 -9.86 5.42 1.11
CA HIS A 58 -10.66 5.26 -0.09
C HIS A 58 -12.13 4.98 0.25
N ASP A 59 -12.41 4.04 1.16
CA ASP A 59 -13.76 3.73 1.62
C ASP A 59 -14.48 4.94 2.24
N LYS A 60 -13.76 5.73 3.05
CA LYS A 60 -14.32 6.94 3.65
C LYS A 60 -14.67 7.97 2.58
N VAL A 61 -13.79 8.17 1.61
CA VAL A 61 -13.98 9.11 0.50
C VAL A 61 -15.13 8.65 -0.40
N PHE A 62 -15.23 7.35 -0.69
CA PHE A 62 -16.31 6.77 -1.48
C PHE A 62 -17.68 6.95 -0.79
N ASN A 63 -17.76 6.62 0.50
CA ASN A 63 -18.97 6.83 1.29
C ASN A 63 -19.35 8.31 1.39
N PHE A 64 -18.36 9.18 1.55
CA PHE A 64 -18.57 10.62 1.53
C PHE A 64 -19.11 11.09 0.17
N ASN A 65 -18.56 10.61 -0.94
CA ASN A 65 -19.03 10.93 -2.29
C ASN A 65 -20.47 10.41 -2.54
N ASN A 66 -20.84 9.24 -2.00
CA ASN A 66 -22.22 8.75 -2.03
C ASN A 66 -23.17 9.70 -1.30
N GLY A 67 -22.75 10.20 -0.14
CA GLY A 67 -23.48 11.24 0.59
C GLY A 67 -23.64 12.52 -0.23
N LEU A 68 -22.60 12.94 -0.96
CA LEU A 68 -22.68 14.08 -1.89
C LEU A 68 -23.70 13.84 -3.00
N ILE A 69 -23.71 12.66 -3.65
CA ILE A 69 -24.70 12.35 -4.69
C ILE A 69 -26.11 12.47 -4.14
N ALA A 70 -26.37 11.93 -2.94
CA ALA A 70 -27.68 12.05 -2.28
C ALA A 70 -28.04 13.52 -1.99
N ALA A 71 -27.10 14.32 -1.48
CA ALA A 71 -27.31 15.73 -1.23
C ALA A 71 -27.61 16.52 -2.51
N TYR A 72 -26.86 16.29 -3.60
CA TYR A 72 -27.08 16.92 -4.89
C TYR A 72 -28.44 16.55 -5.50
N LEU A 73 -28.84 15.28 -5.41
CA LEU A 73 -30.16 14.83 -5.87
C LEU A 73 -31.29 15.50 -5.08
N LEU A 74 -31.15 15.56 -3.76
CA LEU A 74 -32.18 16.10 -2.86
C LEU A 74 -32.33 17.61 -3.05
N LEU A 75 -31.23 18.36 -3.08
CA LEU A 75 -31.22 19.80 -3.32
C LEU A 75 -31.56 20.19 -4.77
N GLY A 76 -31.35 19.26 -5.71
CA GLY A 76 -31.73 19.44 -7.11
C GLY A 76 -33.21 19.17 -7.40
N SER A 77 -33.87 18.39 -6.52
CA SER A 77 -35.28 17.99 -6.69
C SER A 77 -36.23 18.73 -5.74
N TYR A 78 -35.72 19.27 -4.63
CA TYR A 78 -36.50 19.92 -3.59
C TYR A 78 -35.88 21.27 -3.16
N PRO A 79 -36.70 22.32 -2.95
CA PRO A 79 -38.14 22.42 -3.22
C PRO A 79 -38.44 22.52 -4.72
N SER A 80 -39.46 21.80 -5.20
CA SER A 80 -39.72 21.58 -6.63
C SER A 80 -40.05 22.85 -7.42
N GLU A 81 -40.47 23.93 -6.74
CA GLU A 81 -40.76 25.22 -7.36
C GLU A 81 -39.51 26.08 -7.58
N ARG A 82 -38.49 25.91 -6.74
CA ARG A 82 -37.21 26.66 -6.77
C ARG A 82 -36.08 25.79 -6.22
N PRO A 83 -35.59 24.83 -7.01
CA PRO A 83 -34.51 23.97 -6.56
C PRO A 83 -33.25 24.81 -6.33
N ILE A 84 -32.56 24.53 -5.23
CA ILE A 84 -31.34 25.26 -4.82
C ILE A 84 -30.21 24.98 -5.83
N LEU A 85 -30.20 23.77 -6.38
CA LEU A 85 -29.23 23.34 -7.37
C LEU A 85 -29.91 22.89 -8.67
N PRO A 86 -29.30 23.14 -9.84
CA PRO A 86 -29.75 22.51 -11.08
C PRO A 86 -29.51 21.01 -11.01
N LEU A 87 -30.52 20.19 -11.34
CA LEU A 87 -30.43 18.73 -11.26
C LEU A 87 -29.24 18.13 -12.03
N TRP A 88 -28.87 18.75 -13.16
CA TRP A 88 -27.71 18.36 -13.97
C TRP A 88 -26.39 18.39 -13.20
N THR A 89 -26.26 19.22 -12.16
CA THR A 89 -25.03 19.30 -11.34
C THR A 89 -24.74 18.01 -10.55
N THR A 90 -25.72 17.13 -10.38
CA THR A 90 -25.54 15.78 -9.82
C THR A 90 -24.58 14.92 -10.64
N ILE A 91 -24.41 15.22 -11.93
CA ILE A 91 -23.50 14.47 -12.79
C ILE A 91 -22.04 14.56 -12.31
N PHE A 92 -21.66 15.65 -11.64
CA PHE A 92 -20.29 15.85 -11.14
C PHE A 92 -19.87 14.81 -10.10
N PRO A 93 -20.57 14.65 -8.94
CA PRO A 93 -20.20 13.63 -7.97
C PRO A 93 -20.36 12.20 -8.52
N VAL A 94 -21.23 11.97 -9.51
CA VAL A 94 -21.34 10.69 -10.22
C VAL A 94 -20.10 10.41 -11.09
N LEU A 95 -19.58 11.41 -11.81
CA LEU A 95 -18.33 11.28 -12.55
C LEU A 95 -17.13 11.04 -11.63
N VAL A 96 -17.12 11.70 -10.47
CA VAL A 96 -16.09 11.47 -9.44
C VAL A 96 -16.15 10.03 -8.91
N MET A 97 -17.35 9.48 -8.70
CA MET A 97 -17.53 8.07 -8.35
C MET A 97 -16.97 7.14 -9.45
N ALA A 98 -17.29 7.41 -10.72
CA ALA A 98 -16.77 6.59 -11.82
C ALA A 98 -15.23 6.61 -11.88
N LEU A 99 -14.62 7.77 -11.59
CA LEU A 99 -13.17 7.91 -11.49
C LEU A 99 -12.59 7.11 -10.31
N MET A 100 -13.26 7.08 -9.15
CA MET A 100 -12.87 6.23 -8.01
C MET A 100 -12.91 4.75 -8.36
N ILE A 101 -13.96 4.28 -9.04
CA ILE A 101 -14.06 2.89 -9.50
C ILE A 101 -12.91 2.56 -10.48
N TYR A 102 -12.55 3.49 -11.37
CA TYR A 102 -11.41 3.32 -12.25
C TYR A 102 -10.07 3.21 -11.49
N VAL A 103 -9.90 4.01 -10.42
CA VAL A 103 -8.74 3.91 -9.51
C VAL A 103 -8.65 2.51 -8.92
N ASP A 104 -9.76 1.92 -8.44
CA ASP A 104 -9.78 0.57 -7.86
C ASP A 104 -9.38 -0.51 -8.88
N VAL A 105 -9.95 -0.46 -10.09
CA VAL A 105 -9.60 -1.42 -11.16
C VAL A 105 -8.12 -1.36 -11.48
N ARG A 106 -7.55 -0.16 -11.53
CA ARG A 106 -6.11 0.03 -11.77
C ARG A 106 -5.27 -0.51 -10.61
N GLN A 107 -5.70 -0.32 -9.37
CA GLN A 107 -5.04 -0.85 -8.18
C GLN A 107 -5.01 -2.38 -8.18
N MET A 108 -6.11 -3.04 -8.57
CA MET A 108 -6.15 -4.50 -8.73
C MET A 108 -5.09 -4.99 -9.73
N GLY A 109 -4.89 -4.27 -10.84
CA GLY A 109 -3.84 -4.57 -11.81
C GLY A 109 -2.43 -4.45 -11.23
N ILE A 110 -2.19 -3.44 -10.38
CA ILE A 110 -0.91 -3.24 -9.69
C ILE A 110 -0.65 -4.36 -8.68
N HIS A 111 -1.65 -4.78 -7.91
CA HIS A 111 -1.51 -5.90 -6.97
C HIS A 111 -1.28 -7.23 -7.68
N ARG A 112 -1.93 -7.47 -8.83
CA ARG A 112 -1.66 -8.66 -9.64
C ARG A 112 -0.24 -8.69 -10.16
N PHE A 113 0.32 -7.54 -10.51
CA PHE A 113 1.74 -7.43 -10.88
C PHE A 113 2.62 -7.75 -9.67
N ALA A 114 2.34 -7.14 -8.51
CA ALA A 114 3.06 -7.32 -7.24
C ALA A 114 3.12 -8.78 -6.76
N ALA A 115 2.07 -9.55 -7.00
CA ALA A 115 2.02 -10.97 -6.62
C ALA A 115 3.13 -11.83 -7.27
N ASN A 116 3.77 -11.35 -8.34
CA ASN A 116 4.86 -12.04 -9.02
C ASN A 116 6.25 -11.47 -8.67
N GLU A 117 6.39 -10.75 -7.55
CA GLU A 117 7.62 -10.01 -7.20
C GLU A 117 8.88 -10.89 -7.19
N GLN A 118 8.80 -12.15 -6.77
CA GLN A 118 9.96 -13.07 -6.74
C GLN A 118 10.59 -13.33 -8.11
N GLN A 119 9.87 -13.03 -9.20
CA GLN A 119 10.32 -13.25 -10.58
C GLN A 119 10.77 -11.95 -11.27
N TRP A 120 10.75 -10.81 -10.56
CA TRP A 120 11.04 -9.52 -11.16
C TRP A 120 12.52 -9.29 -11.43
N THR A 121 12.77 -8.65 -12.55
CA THR A 121 14.04 -7.99 -12.85
C THR A 121 14.17 -6.65 -12.11
N ASN A 122 15.39 -6.12 -11.98
CA ASN A 122 15.62 -4.82 -11.34
C ASN A 122 14.83 -3.68 -12.01
N ALA A 123 14.67 -3.72 -13.35
CA ALA A 123 13.88 -2.73 -14.09
C ALA A 123 12.38 -2.80 -13.78
N GLU A 124 11.83 -3.99 -13.55
CA GLU A 124 10.43 -4.19 -13.16
C GLU A 124 10.15 -3.68 -11.74
N ARG A 125 11.12 -3.85 -10.84
CA ARG A 125 11.06 -3.32 -9.48
C ARG A 125 11.04 -1.79 -9.46
N ASP A 126 11.88 -1.13 -10.27
CA ASP A 126 11.84 0.34 -10.38
C ASP A 126 10.54 0.83 -11.03
N SER A 127 10.05 0.12 -12.05
CA SER A 127 8.76 0.44 -12.70
C SER A 127 7.59 0.34 -11.73
N TYR A 128 7.64 -0.59 -10.78
CA TYR A 128 6.60 -0.79 -9.77
C TYR A 128 6.40 0.44 -8.87
N GLY A 129 7.49 1.04 -8.40
CA GLY A 129 7.43 2.29 -7.64
C GLY A 129 6.72 3.41 -8.39
N GLY A 130 7.04 3.59 -9.67
CA GLY A 130 6.38 4.58 -10.53
C GLY A 130 4.88 4.32 -10.75
N LYS A 131 4.46 3.04 -10.81
CA LYS A 131 3.04 2.66 -10.88
C LYS A 131 2.30 3.03 -9.59
N ILE A 132 2.91 2.80 -8.43
CA ILE A 132 2.35 3.17 -7.12
C ILE A 132 2.22 4.70 -7.03
N ASP A 133 3.25 5.47 -7.35
CA ASP A 133 3.18 6.94 -7.27
C ASP A 133 2.12 7.53 -8.20
N SER A 134 1.97 6.95 -9.39
CA SER A 134 0.91 7.35 -10.31
C SER A 134 -0.48 6.99 -9.77
N GLN A 135 -0.62 5.87 -9.07
CA GLN A 135 -1.86 5.46 -8.43
C GLN A 135 -2.23 6.39 -7.28
N THR A 136 -1.28 6.68 -6.39
CA THR A 136 -1.48 7.59 -5.26
C THR A 136 -1.88 8.99 -5.73
N ARG A 137 -1.23 9.52 -6.78
CA ARG A 137 -1.60 10.82 -7.35
C ARG A 137 -3.02 10.83 -7.93
N LEU A 138 -3.41 9.76 -8.63
CA LEU A 138 -4.74 9.66 -9.20
C LEU A 138 -5.82 9.57 -8.11
N SER A 139 -5.56 8.83 -7.04
CA SER A 139 -6.43 8.76 -5.86
C SER A 139 -6.53 10.09 -5.11
N LEU A 140 -5.40 10.80 -4.92
CA LEU A 140 -5.42 12.16 -4.34
C LEU A 140 -6.22 13.13 -5.20
N PHE A 141 -6.13 13.01 -6.53
CA PHE A 141 -6.92 13.82 -7.45
C PHE A 141 -8.42 13.52 -7.34
N SER A 142 -8.82 12.25 -7.21
CA SER A 142 -10.22 11.87 -7.00
C SER A 142 -10.78 12.44 -5.70
N MET A 143 -10.01 12.36 -4.62
CA MET A 143 -10.35 12.94 -3.33
C MET A 143 -10.49 14.47 -3.42
N PHE A 144 -9.55 15.13 -4.08
CA PHE A 144 -9.60 16.58 -4.31
C PHE A 144 -10.87 16.99 -5.05
N LEU A 145 -11.26 16.25 -6.11
CA LEU A 145 -12.50 16.52 -6.84
C LEU A 145 -13.75 16.36 -5.96
N SER A 146 -13.81 15.37 -5.07
CA SER A 146 -14.90 15.24 -4.10
C SER A 146 -14.96 16.43 -3.14
N VAL A 147 -13.80 16.93 -2.67
CA VAL A 147 -13.73 18.14 -1.84
C VAL A 147 -14.20 19.37 -2.62
N CYS A 148 -13.85 19.51 -3.89
CA CYS A 148 -14.36 20.59 -4.74
C CYS A 148 -15.89 20.53 -4.90
N CYS A 149 -16.46 19.33 -5.06
CA CYS A 149 -17.93 19.16 -5.10
C CYS A 149 -18.57 19.62 -3.78
N LEU A 150 -17.99 19.25 -2.64
CA LEU A 150 -18.46 19.74 -1.34
C LEU A 150 -18.38 21.27 -1.25
N ALA A 151 -17.23 21.85 -1.60
CA ALA A 151 -17.02 23.30 -1.53
C ALA A 151 -18.02 24.06 -2.40
N TYR A 152 -18.30 23.56 -3.61
CA TYR A 152 -19.34 24.11 -4.48
C TYR A 152 -20.71 24.07 -3.82
N LEU A 153 -21.08 22.94 -3.21
CA LEU A 153 -22.34 22.78 -2.49
C LEU A 153 -22.45 23.78 -1.33
N VAL A 154 -21.39 23.92 -0.51
CA VAL A 154 -21.35 24.87 0.61
C VAL A 154 -21.49 26.32 0.14
N VAL A 155 -20.77 26.72 -0.91
CA VAL A 155 -20.91 28.08 -1.48
C VAL A 155 -22.33 28.32 -1.97
N LYS A 156 -22.94 27.35 -2.64
CA LYS A 156 -24.33 27.48 -3.12
C LYS A 156 -25.35 27.54 -1.99
N LEU A 157 -25.16 26.77 -0.92
CA LEU A 157 -26.01 26.86 0.28
C LEU A 157 -25.81 28.15 1.07
N GLY A 158 -24.59 28.69 1.12
CA GLY A 158 -24.31 29.96 1.82
C GLY A 158 -24.74 31.21 1.05
N VAL A 159 -25.04 31.07 -0.24
CA VAL A 159 -25.49 32.15 -1.15
C VAL A 159 -26.99 32.05 -1.47
N ALA A 160 -27.63 30.91 -1.21
CA ALA A 160 -29.07 30.68 -1.36
C ALA A 160 -29.86 31.08 -0.10
#